data_AF-A0A953G3L4-F1
#
_entry.id   AF-A0A953G3L4-F1
#
_cell.length_a   1.000
_cell.length_b   1.000
_cell.length_c   1.000
_cell.angle_alpha   90.00
_cell.angle_beta   90.00
_cell.angle_gamma   90.00
#
_symmetry.space_group_name_H-M   'P 1'
#
loop_
_entity.id
_entity.type
_entity.pdbx_description
1 polymer ?
#
loop_
_entity_poly.entity_id
_entity_poly.type
_entity_poly.pdbx_seq_one_letter_code
_entity_poly.pdbx_strand_id
1 'polypeptide(L)'
;MKQIQFAISLLSLVVFIGSSCSPKAKTIHGLKGMIASGDCAGPCGKKMPCEGEERTIEMTLGDNNVLISSSAIFVRDPDNYDYTLRIDFTEAVPSAVYSDARNEKYKRLVATGIVEGFDQYVHETCTRSYLFKVNDPSKFKLLEH
;
A
#
# COMPACT_ATOMS: atom_id res chain seq x y z
N MET A 1 40.83 53.23 -8.96
CA MET A 1 40.50 52.25 -7.90
C MET A 1 39.00 52.27 -7.66
N LYS A 2 38.40 51.09 -7.48
CA LYS A 2 36.96 50.77 -7.32
C LYS A 2 36.21 50.50 -8.63
N GLN A 3 35.28 49.55 -8.54
CA GLN A 3 34.39 49.01 -9.57
C GLN A 3 34.89 47.77 -10.36
N ILE A 4 35.51 46.79 -9.70
CA ILE A 4 35.52 45.38 -10.17
C ILE A 4 35.10 44.48 -9.00
N GLN A 5 33.85 44.57 -8.56
CA GLN A 5 33.31 43.66 -7.52
C GLN A 5 31.80 43.35 -7.67
N PHE A 6 31.18 43.61 -8.82
CA PHE A 6 29.74 43.39 -9.01
C PHE A 6 29.37 42.23 -9.95
N ALA A 7 30.32 41.35 -10.28
CA ALA A 7 30.08 40.22 -11.20
C ALA A 7 30.00 38.85 -10.50
N ILE A 8 30.09 38.77 -9.17
CA ILE A 8 30.23 37.48 -8.46
C ILE A 8 29.03 37.14 -7.54
N SER A 9 28.14 38.09 -7.22
CA SER A 9 27.02 37.84 -6.29
C SER A 9 25.67 37.46 -6.92
N LEU A 10 25.60 37.16 -8.23
CA LEU A 10 24.35 36.71 -8.87
C LEU A 10 24.42 35.26 -9.39
N LEU A 11 25.43 34.50 -8.99
CA LEU A 11 25.65 33.10 -9.41
C LEU A 11 25.51 32.09 -8.25
N SER A 12 24.89 32.49 -7.15
CA SER A 12 24.94 31.72 -5.89
C SER A 12 23.59 31.52 -5.20
N LEU A 13 22.49 31.32 -5.93
CA LEU A 13 21.30 30.67 -5.34
C LEU A 13 20.28 30.10 -6.36
N VAL A 14 20.76 29.50 -7.45
CA VAL A 14 19.93 28.67 -8.36
C VAL A 14 19.94 27.19 -7.93
N VAL A 15 20.19 26.92 -6.64
CA VAL A 15 20.26 25.55 -6.10
C VAL A 15 19.36 25.39 -4.87
N PHE A 16 18.09 25.76 -5.01
CA PHE A 16 17.03 25.01 -4.33
C PHE A 16 16.42 24.07 -5.37
N ILE A 17 17.26 23.15 -5.84
CA ILE A 17 16.80 21.95 -6.53
C ILE A 17 15.85 21.28 -5.55
N GLY A 18 14.60 21.19 -5.96
CA GLY A 18 13.57 20.48 -5.23
C GLY A 18 14.05 19.06 -4.93
N SER A 19 14.50 18.85 -3.70
CA SER A 19 14.44 17.55 -3.07
C SER A 19 12.97 17.27 -2.79
N SER A 20 12.20 16.97 -3.85
CA SER A 20 11.00 16.16 -3.69
C SER A 20 11.52 14.81 -3.20
N CYS A 21 11.63 14.70 -1.88
CA CYS A 21 11.85 13.45 -1.21
C CYS A 21 10.59 12.63 -1.53
N SER A 22 10.62 11.86 -2.62
CA SER A 22 9.59 10.85 -2.87
C SER A 22 9.61 9.97 -1.64
N PRO A 23 8.58 10.00 -0.77
CA PRO A 23 8.58 9.17 0.41
C PRO A 23 8.70 7.74 -0.11
N LYS A 24 9.82 7.07 0.20
CA LYS A 24 9.95 5.64 -0.05
C LYS A 24 8.73 5.01 0.60
N ALA A 25 7.86 4.42 -0.21
CA ALA A 25 6.67 3.75 0.27
C ALA A 25 7.12 2.79 1.38
N LYS A 26 6.67 3.04 2.62
CA LYS A 26 6.91 2.12 3.73
C LYS A 26 6.26 0.80 3.33
N THR A 27 7.06 -0.24 3.11
CA THR A 27 6.55 -1.60 2.95
C THR A 27 6.01 -2.05 4.31
N ILE A 28 4.74 -2.40 4.34
CA ILE A 28 4.04 -2.90 5.52
C ILE A 28 3.95 -4.42 5.40
N HIS A 29 4.30 -5.15 6.45
CA HIS A 29 4.14 -6.60 6.48
C HIS A 29 2.81 -6.96 7.14
N GLY A 30 1.92 -7.61 6.39
CA GLY A 30 0.61 -8.04 6.87
C GLY A 30 -0.38 -6.89 7.13
N LEU A 31 -1.66 -7.23 7.25
CA LEU A 31 -2.71 -6.25 7.58
C LEU A 31 -2.58 -5.79 9.03
N LYS A 32 -2.14 -6.69 9.91
CA LYS A 32 -1.82 -6.36 11.31
C LYS A 32 -0.77 -5.25 11.41
N GLY A 33 0.28 -5.30 10.60
CA GLY A 33 1.32 -4.26 10.56
C GLY A 33 0.76 -2.90 10.12
N MET A 34 -0.24 -2.91 9.24
CA MET A 34 -0.89 -1.69 8.79
C MET A 34 -1.76 -1.09 9.89
N ILE A 35 -2.63 -1.89 10.51
CA ILE A 35 -3.55 -1.44 11.57
C ILE A 35 -2.77 -1.03 12.83
N ALA A 36 -1.62 -1.66 13.10
CA ALA A 36 -0.71 -1.25 14.18
C ALA A 36 0.03 0.06 13.88
N SER A 37 0.07 0.51 12.63
CA SER A 37 0.67 1.81 12.30
C SER A 37 -0.23 2.93 12.84
N GLY A 38 0.36 3.91 13.54
CA GLY A 38 -0.39 5.05 14.08
C GLY A 38 -1.15 5.85 13.02
N ASP A 39 -0.76 5.74 11.75
CA ASP A 39 -1.37 6.43 10.61
C ASP A 39 -2.62 5.71 10.06
N CYS A 40 -2.84 4.45 10.42
CA CYS A 40 -4.03 3.66 10.06
C CYS A 40 -4.80 3.14 11.29
N ALA A 41 -4.35 3.40 12.51
CA ALA A 41 -5.09 3.05 13.71
C ALA A 41 -6.15 4.11 14.01
N GLY A 42 -7.43 3.74 14.06
CA GLY A 42 -8.46 4.67 14.51
C GLY A 42 -9.88 4.12 14.58
N PRO A 43 -10.81 4.94 15.12
CA PRO A 43 -12.19 4.53 15.31
C PRO A 43 -12.99 4.60 14.00
N CYS A 44 -14.13 3.93 13.98
CA CYS A 44 -15.12 4.06 12.90
C CYS A 44 -15.58 5.51 12.69
N GLY A 45 -16.04 5.79 11.47
CA GLY A 45 -16.55 7.10 11.07
C GLY A 45 -15.48 8.20 10.96
N LYS A 46 -14.21 7.87 11.18
CA LYS A 46 -13.09 8.81 10.99
C LYS A 46 -12.18 8.33 9.88
N LYS A 47 -11.87 9.26 8.96
CA LYS A 47 -10.85 9.05 7.94
C LYS A 47 -9.47 9.05 8.58
N MET A 48 -8.70 7.98 8.40
CA MET A 48 -7.34 7.87 8.90
C MET A 48 -6.31 8.49 7.94
N PRO A 49 -5.16 8.98 8.45
CA PRO A 49 -4.11 9.58 7.63
C PRO A 49 -3.60 8.72 6.48
N CYS A 50 -3.66 7.39 6.60
CA CYS A 50 -3.24 6.51 5.50
C CYS A 50 -4.27 6.36 4.37
N GLU A 51 -5.51 6.82 4.55
CA GLU A 51 -6.57 6.68 3.55
C GLU A 51 -6.43 7.70 2.41
N GLY A 52 -6.40 7.18 1.18
CA GLY A 52 -6.08 7.93 -0.03
C GLY A 52 -4.58 7.96 -0.36
N GLU A 53 -3.74 7.41 0.52
CA GLU A 53 -2.30 7.32 0.30
C GLU A 53 -1.93 6.02 -0.40
N GLU A 54 -0.90 6.10 -1.23
CA GLU A 54 -0.31 4.91 -1.84
C GLU A 54 0.58 4.20 -0.81
N ARG A 55 0.26 2.93 -0.53
CA ARG A 55 1.00 2.06 0.39
C ARG A 55 1.40 0.78 -0.30
N THR A 56 2.54 0.24 0.11
CA THR A 56 3.00 -1.08 -0.31
C THR A 56 2.79 -2.05 0.83
N ILE A 57 2.07 -3.13 0.57
CA ILE A 57 1.87 -4.23 1.50
C ILE A 57 2.52 -5.49 0.96
N GLU A 58 3.18 -6.21 1.85
CA GLU A 58 3.73 -7.53 1.59
C GLU A 58 3.01 -8.54 2.49
N MET A 59 2.56 -9.64 1.91
CA MET A 59 1.89 -10.71 2.63
C MET A 59 2.43 -12.07 2.23
N THR A 60 2.53 -12.96 3.23
CA THR A 60 2.81 -14.37 3.01
C THR A 60 1.56 -15.09 2.52
N LEU A 61 1.75 -15.92 1.49
CA LEU A 61 0.77 -16.84 0.94
C LEU A 61 1.05 -18.24 1.50
N GLY A 62 0.01 -18.89 2.01
CA GLY A 62 0.06 -20.20 2.64
C GLY A 62 -1.20 -21.01 2.36
N ASP A 63 -1.31 -22.21 2.96
CA ASP A 63 -2.34 -23.21 2.66
C ASP A 63 -3.76 -22.63 2.75
N ASN A 64 -4.32 -22.29 1.59
CA ASN A 64 -5.67 -21.76 1.39
C ASN A 64 -5.98 -20.42 2.08
N ASN A 65 -4.99 -19.57 2.36
CA ASN A 65 -5.25 -18.23 2.91
C ASN A 65 -5.69 -17.20 1.84
N VAL A 66 -5.83 -17.61 0.58
CA VAL A 66 -6.20 -16.74 -0.55
C VAL A 66 -7.56 -17.11 -1.14
N LEU A 67 -8.47 -16.14 -1.16
CA LEU A 67 -9.70 -16.19 -1.96
C LEU A 67 -9.62 -15.21 -3.13
N ILE A 68 -10.05 -15.64 -4.31
CA ILE A 68 -10.13 -14.79 -5.50
C ILE A 68 -11.60 -14.66 -5.86
N SER A 69 -12.07 -13.42 -6.07
CA SER A 69 -13.43 -13.14 -6.52
C SER A 69 -13.43 -11.97 -7.49
N SER A 70 -13.91 -12.21 -8.71
CA SER A 70 -14.00 -11.19 -9.77
C SER A 70 -12.65 -10.46 -9.95
N SER A 71 -12.61 -9.16 -9.71
CA SER A 71 -11.43 -8.31 -9.77
C SER A 71 -10.80 -8.05 -8.41
N ALA A 72 -10.92 -8.98 -7.47
CA ALA A 72 -10.37 -8.84 -6.12
C ALA A 72 -9.69 -10.12 -5.62
N ILE A 73 -8.64 -9.94 -4.82
CA ILE A 73 -8.09 -10.99 -3.97
C ILE A 73 -8.30 -10.66 -2.51
N PHE A 74 -8.56 -11.70 -1.72
CA PHE A 74 -8.73 -11.66 -0.28
C PHE A 74 -7.66 -12.56 0.31
N VAL A 75 -6.81 -11.99 1.17
CA VAL A 75 -5.66 -12.69 1.73
C VAL A 75 -5.81 -12.61 3.23
N ARG A 76 -6.10 -13.76 3.86
CA ARG A 76 -6.19 -13.84 5.30
C ARG A 76 -4.78 -13.78 5.89
N ASP A 77 -4.58 -12.89 6.86
CA ASP A 77 -3.29 -12.69 7.50
C ASP A 77 -2.92 -13.96 8.29
N PRO A 78 -1.79 -14.64 7.96
CA PRO A 78 -1.42 -15.88 8.63
C PRO A 78 -1.03 -15.67 10.10
N ASP A 79 -0.60 -14.46 10.48
CA ASP A 79 -0.26 -14.14 11.86
C ASP A 79 -1.51 -13.78 12.70
N ASN A 80 -2.63 -13.51 12.05
CA ASN A 80 -3.92 -13.27 12.70
C ASN A 80 -5.10 -13.44 11.73
N TYR A 81 -5.78 -14.59 11.86
CA TYR A 81 -6.89 -14.98 11.00
C TYR A 81 -8.14 -14.10 11.08
N ASP A 82 -8.24 -13.21 12.08
CA ASP A 82 -9.33 -12.23 12.18
C ASP A 82 -9.19 -11.11 11.12
N TYR A 83 -8.00 -10.96 10.53
CA TYR A 83 -7.70 -9.95 9.53
C TYR A 83 -7.65 -10.55 8.12
N THR A 84 -8.40 -9.95 7.21
CA THR A 84 -8.37 -10.29 5.77
C THR A 84 -8.06 -9.04 4.98
N LEU A 85 -6.92 -9.03 4.28
CA LEU A 85 -6.59 -7.99 3.32
C LEU A 85 -7.44 -8.18 2.07
N ARG A 86 -8.15 -7.14 1.65
CA ARG A 86 -8.79 -7.08 0.33
C ARG A 86 -7.95 -6.22 -0.60
N ILE A 87 -7.61 -6.74 -1.77
CA ILE A 87 -6.95 -5.99 -2.85
C ILE A 87 -7.91 -5.99 -4.04
N ASP A 88 -8.39 -4.82 -4.40
CA ASP A 88 -9.25 -4.59 -5.56
C ASP A 88 -8.41 -4.13 -6.75
N PHE A 89 -8.59 -4.80 -7.87
CA PHE A 89 -7.99 -4.50 -9.15
C PHE A 89 -8.97 -3.72 -10.01
N THR A 90 -8.51 -2.62 -10.60
CA THR A 90 -9.28 -1.92 -11.63
C THR A 90 -9.28 -2.71 -12.95
N GLU A 91 -10.17 -2.34 -13.88
CA GLU A 91 -10.22 -2.95 -15.23
C GLU A 91 -8.90 -2.87 -16.01
N ALA A 92 -8.01 -1.94 -15.65
CA ALA A 92 -6.69 -1.80 -16.26
C ALA A 92 -5.70 -2.93 -15.87
N VAL A 93 -5.99 -3.72 -14.84
CA VAL A 93 -5.13 -4.82 -14.39
C VAL A 93 -5.71 -6.16 -14.87
N PRO A 94 -5.05 -6.86 -15.81
CA PRO A 94 -5.55 -8.13 -16.33
C PRO A 94 -5.62 -9.21 -15.25
N SER A 95 -6.64 -10.07 -15.31
CA SER A 95 -6.80 -11.17 -14.34
C SER A 95 -5.62 -12.12 -14.28
N ALA A 96 -4.90 -12.31 -15.40
CA ALA A 96 -3.68 -13.11 -15.47
C ALA A 96 -2.56 -12.63 -14.50
N VAL A 97 -2.60 -11.37 -14.05
CA VAL A 97 -1.62 -10.83 -13.10
C VAL A 97 -1.83 -11.36 -11.68
N TYR A 98 -3.07 -11.67 -11.30
CA TYR A 98 -3.43 -12.07 -9.94
C TYR A 98 -4.14 -13.42 -9.82
N SER A 99 -4.54 -14.03 -10.93
CA SER A 99 -5.23 -15.33 -10.97
C SER A 99 -4.41 -16.45 -10.31
N ASP A 100 -3.08 -16.34 -10.41
CA ASP A 100 -2.17 -17.36 -9.92
C ASP A 100 -1.83 -17.19 -8.45
N ALA A 101 -2.45 -16.24 -7.73
CA ALA A 101 -2.20 -16.02 -6.31
C ALA A 101 -2.50 -17.25 -5.41
N ARG A 102 -3.26 -18.23 -5.93
CA ARG A 102 -3.53 -19.52 -5.27
C ARG A 102 -2.53 -20.63 -5.65
N ASN A 103 -1.68 -20.39 -6.63
CA ASN A 103 -0.70 -21.38 -7.06
C ASN A 103 0.35 -21.54 -5.95
N GLU A 104 0.55 -22.77 -5.48
CA GLU A 104 1.48 -23.12 -4.40
C GLU A 104 2.93 -22.71 -4.69
N LYS A 105 3.27 -22.47 -5.96
CA LYS A 105 4.55 -21.90 -6.41
C LYS A 105 4.84 -20.55 -5.75
N TYR A 106 3.82 -19.72 -5.54
CA TYR A 106 3.99 -18.40 -4.96
C TYR A 106 3.81 -18.46 -3.44
N LYS A 107 4.76 -17.85 -2.72
CA LYS A 107 4.80 -17.81 -1.25
C LYS A 107 4.58 -16.42 -0.68
N ARG A 108 4.67 -15.38 -1.51
CA ARG A 108 4.42 -14.01 -1.10
C ARG A 108 3.73 -13.23 -2.21
N LEU A 109 2.97 -12.22 -1.81
CA LEU A 109 2.52 -11.15 -2.69
C LEU A 109 3.08 -9.82 -2.21
N VAL A 110 3.27 -8.92 -3.15
CA VAL A 110 3.54 -7.51 -2.91
C VAL A 110 2.54 -6.71 -3.72
N ALA A 111 1.80 -5.83 -3.06
CA ALA A 111 0.83 -4.95 -3.70
C ALA A 111 1.07 -3.51 -3.28
N THR A 112 1.17 -2.62 -4.26
CA THR A 112 1.18 -1.17 -4.06
C THR A 112 -0.14 -0.61 -4.55
N GLY A 113 -0.89 0.03 -3.66
CA GLY A 113 -2.22 0.53 -3.99
C GLY A 113 -2.64 1.69 -3.11
N ILE A 114 -3.72 2.35 -3.52
CA ILE A 114 -4.37 3.40 -2.74
C ILE A 114 -5.15 2.72 -1.62
N VAL A 115 -4.90 3.11 -0.38
CA VAL A 115 -5.62 2.58 0.79
C VAL A 115 -6.99 3.24 0.89
N GLU A 116 -8.03 2.43 1.04
CA GLU A 116 -9.39 2.87 1.29
C GLU A 116 -9.90 2.28 2.60
N GLY A 117 -10.33 3.15 3.52
CA GLY A 117 -10.88 2.75 4.80
C GLY A 117 -12.39 2.60 4.74
N PHE A 118 -12.91 1.59 5.42
CA PHE A 118 -14.34 1.38 5.62
C PHE A 118 -14.63 0.93 7.05
N ASP A 119 -15.86 1.15 7.49
CA ASP A 119 -16.30 0.73 8.82
C ASP A 119 -16.80 -0.71 8.74
N GLN A 120 -16.30 -1.56 9.64
CA GLN A 120 -16.68 -2.96 9.74
C GLN A 120 -17.22 -3.26 11.15
N TYR A 121 -18.36 -3.92 11.23
CA TYR A 121 -18.93 -4.38 12.49
C TYR A 121 -18.58 -5.85 12.72
N VAL A 122 -17.87 -6.13 13.80
CA VAL A 122 -17.48 -7.48 14.23
C VAL A 122 -17.91 -7.65 15.69
N HIS A 123 -18.79 -8.62 15.96
CA HIS A 123 -19.31 -8.90 17.31
C HIS A 123 -19.75 -7.63 18.07
N GLU A 124 -20.61 -6.82 17.45
CA GLU A 124 -21.13 -5.55 18.00
C GLU A 124 -20.09 -4.43 18.19
N THR A 125 -18.82 -4.70 17.90
CA THR A 125 -17.74 -3.70 17.92
C THR A 125 -17.49 -3.19 16.52
N CYS A 126 -17.51 -1.87 16.34
CA CYS A 126 -17.13 -1.25 15.08
C CYS A 126 -15.61 -1.02 15.02
N THR A 127 -14.97 -1.51 13.97
CA THR A 127 -13.55 -1.31 13.69
C THR A 127 -13.33 -0.66 12.33
N ARG A 128 -12.24 0.11 12.20
CA ARG A 128 -11.80 0.66 10.91
C ARG A 128 -11.00 -0.42 10.18
N SER A 129 -11.49 -0.83 9.02
CA SER A 129 -10.87 -1.83 8.15
C SER A 129 -10.44 -1.19 6.83
N TYR A 130 -9.59 -1.88 6.08
CA TYR A 130 -8.94 -1.31 4.91
C TYR A 130 -8.86 -2.27 3.74
N LEU A 131 -8.95 -1.72 2.53
CA LEU A 131 -8.67 -2.40 1.28
C LEU A 131 -7.67 -1.59 0.45
N PHE A 132 -7.02 -2.25 -0.50
CA PHE A 132 -6.06 -1.64 -1.42
C PHE A 132 -6.66 -1.60 -2.82
N LYS A 133 -6.63 -0.44 -3.47
CA LYS A 133 -6.97 -0.29 -4.89
C LYS A 133 -5.71 -0.27 -5.73
N VAL A 134 -5.54 -1.30 -6.56
CA VAL A 134 -4.42 -1.45 -7.50
C VAL A 134 -4.91 -1.15 -8.91
N ASN A 135 -4.35 -0.11 -9.52
CA ASN A 135 -4.73 0.39 -10.83
C ASN A 135 -3.68 0.16 -11.92
N ASP A 136 -2.52 -0.38 -11.56
CA ASP A 136 -1.39 -0.60 -12.45
C ASP A 136 -0.88 -2.03 -12.26
N PRO A 137 -0.77 -2.84 -13.33
CA PRO A 137 -0.30 -4.22 -13.23
C PRO A 137 1.13 -4.33 -12.68
N SER A 138 1.98 -3.31 -12.85
CA SER A 138 3.35 -3.32 -12.32
C SER A 138 3.42 -3.18 -10.80
N LYS A 139 2.33 -2.73 -10.18
CA LYS A 139 2.19 -2.54 -8.73
C LYS A 139 1.71 -3.79 -7.99
N PHE A 140 1.50 -4.91 -8.70
CA PHE A 140 1.20 -6.20 -8.09
C PHE A 140 2.22 -7.25 -8.52
N LYS A 141 2.73 -8.01 -7.56
CA LYS A 141 3.71 -9.06 -7.80
C LYS A 141 3.42 -10.29 -6.94
N LEU A 142 3.58 -11.46 -7.54
CA LEU A 142 3.64 -12.74 -6.85
C LEU A 142 5.10 -13.22 -6.85
N LEU A 143 5.58 -13.69 -5.70
CA LEU A 143 6.98 -14.07 -5.49
C LEU A 143 7.06 -15.53 -5.01
N GLU A 144 8.04 -16.26 -5.53
CA GLU A 144 8.23 -17.71 -5.28
C GLU A 144 8.99 -18.02 -3.98
N HIS A 145 9.70 -17.02 -3.44
CA HIS A 145 10.51 -17.09 -2.22
C HIS A 145 10.25 -15.87 -1.35
#